data_AF-A0A1Y0B6B0-F1
#
_entry.id   AF-A0A1Y0B6B0-F1
#
_cell.length_a   1.000
_cell.length_b   1.000
_cell.length_c   1.000
_cell.angle_alpha   90.00
_cell.angle_beta   90.00
_cell.angle_gamma   90.00
#
_symmetry.space_group_name_H-M   'P 1'
#
loop_
_entity.id
_entity.type
_entity.pdbx_description
1 polymer ?
#
loop_
_entity_poly.entity_id
_entity_poly.type
_entity_poly.pdbx_seq_one_letter_code
_entity_poly.pdbx_strand_id
1 'polypeptide(L)'
;MSIPESVAESVLHGMLKETRARQQCIAEITEMIHVASLLHDDVLDDADTRRGIGSLNFVMGNKISVLAGDFLLSRACVALASLKNTEVVSLLATVVEHLVTGETMQMTTTSDQRCSMEYYLQKTYYKTA
;
A
#
# COMPACT_ATOMS: atom_id res chain seq x y z
N MET A 1 43.13 -12.07 18.07
CA MET A 1 42.91 -13.16 17.10
C MET A 1 42.16 -12.54 15.92
N SER A 2 42.83 -12.32 14.80
CA SER A 2 42.27 -11.70 13.60
C SER A 2 41.30 -12.68 12.93
N ILE A 3 40.11 -12.20 12.57
CA ILE A 3 39.13 -12.99 11.82
C ILE A 3 39.70 -13.24 10.41
N PRO A 4 39.70 -14.48 9.89
CA PRO A 4 40.10 -14.74 8.51
C PRO A 4 39.22 -13.96 7.53
N GLU A 5 39.84 -13.36 6.51
CA GLU A 5 39.17 -12.51 5.51
C GLU A 5 37.94 -13.18 4.85
N SER A 6 38.00 -14.51 4.63
CA SER A 6 36.89 -15.29 4.07
C SER A 6 35.67 -15.42 5.00
N VAL A 7 35.88 -15.36 6.31
CA VAL A 7 34.80 -15.41 7.29
C VAL A 7 34.06 -14.08 7.30
N ALA A 8 34.79 -12.96 7.25
CA ALA A 8 34.22 -11.62 7.15
C ALA A 8 33.37 -11.45 5.88
N GLU A 9 33.83 -11.98 4.75
CA GLU A 9 33.11 -11.94 3.48
C GLU A 9 31.81 -12.76 3.51
N SER A 10 31.82 -13.94 4.15
CA SER A 10 30.61 -14.77 4.32
C SER A 10 29.57 -14.13 5.24
N VAL A 11 30.01 -13.45 6.31
CA VAL A 11 29.13 -12.74 7.25
C VAL A 11 28.49 -11.55 6.55
N LEU A 12 29.26 -10.77 5.80
CA LEU A 12 28.74 -9.66 5.00
C LEU A 12 27.70 -10.14 3.98
N HIS A 13 27.99 -11.24 3.27
CA HIS A 13 27.05 -11.85 2.34
C HIS A 13 25.75 -12.30 3.01
N GLY A 14 25.83 -12.91 4.21
CA GLY A 14 24.68 -13.29 5.02
C GLY A 14 23.82 -12.10 5.42
N MET A 15 24.44 -11.02 5.91
CA MET A 15 23.75 -9.79 6.33
C MET A 15 23.05 -9.08 5.16
N LEU A 16 23.70 -9.03 4.00
CA LEU A 16 23.10 -8.46 2.78
C LEU A 16 21.88 -9.28 2.32
N LYS A 17 21.97 -10.61 2.39
CA LYS A 17 20.87 -11.50 2.02
C LYS A 17 19.68 -11.35 2.96
N GLU A 18 19.91 -11.22 4.27
CA GLU A 18 18.86 -10.99 5.26
C GLU A 18 18.17 -9.63 5.03
N THR A 19 18.96 -8.57 4.80
CA THR A 19 18.43 -7.23 4.56
C THR A 19 17.57 -7.20 3.30
N ARG A 20 18.03 -7.83 2.22
CA ARG A 20 17.27 -7.95 0.97
C ARG A 20 15.95 -8.68 1.18
N ALA A 21 15.94 -9.79 1.92
CA ALA A 21 14.72 -10.54 2.21
C ALA A 21 13.70 -9.70 2.99
N ARG A 22 14.17 -8.91 3.97
CA ARG A 22 13.32 -8.00 4.74
C ARG A 22 12.75 -6.87 3.88
N GLN A 23 13.57 -6.29 3.00
CA GLN A 23 13.13 -5.26 2.05
C GLN A 23 12.08 -5.80 1.06
N GLN A 24 12.29 -7.01 0.55
CA GLN A 24 11.33 -7.68 -0.33
C GLN A 24 9.99 -7.89 0.37
N CYS A 25 10.01 -8.35 1.62
CA CYS A 25 8.78 -8.54 2.39
C CYS A 25 8.00 -7.22 2.59
N ILE A 26 8.69 -6.12 2.88
CA ILE A 26 8.05 -4.79 2.98
C ILE A 26 7.49 -4.35 1.62
N ALA A 27 8.24 -4.55 0.52
CA ALA A 27 7.77 -4.20 -0.81
C ALA A 27 6.51 -4.98 -1.22
N GLU A 28 6.44 -6.28 -0.90
CA GLU A 28 5.25 -7.11 -1.13
C GLU A 28 4.04 -6.62 -0.32
N ILE A 29 4.26 -6.24 0.94
CA ILE A 29 3.22 -5.67 1.80
C ILE A 29 2.68 -4.36 1.20
N THR A 30 3.57 -3.45 0.82
CA THR A 30 3.19 -2.16 0.25
C THR A 30 2.42 -2.34 -1.06
N GLU A 31 2.85 -3.26 -1.93
CA GLU A 31 2.14 -3.53 -3.19
C GLU A 31 0.76 -4.18 -2.94
N MET A 32 0.62 -5.06 -1.95
CA MET A 32 -0.70 -5.61 -1.59
C MET A 32 -1.67 -4.50 -1.14
N ILE A 33 -1.20 -3.55 -0.34
CA ILE A 33 -2.00 -2.38 0.09
C ILE A 33 -2.36 -1.52 -1.11
N HIS A 34 -1.39 -1.24 -2.00
CA HIS A 34 -1.61 -0.46 -3.21
C HIS A 34 -2.66 -1.11 -4.12
N VAL A 35 -2.53 -2.40 -4.42
CA VAL A 35 -3.50 -3.11 -5.27
C VAL A 35 -4.88 -3.17 -4.61
N ALA A 36 -4.95 -3.35 -3.29
CA ALA A 36 -6.22 -3.28 -2.56
C ALA A 36 -6.90 -1.91 -2.75
N SER A 37 -6.15 -0.81 -2.61
CA SER A 37 -6.69 0.53 -2.82
C SER A 37 -7.15 0.75 -4.26
N LEU A 38 -6.43 0.23 -5.27
CA LEU A 38 -6.86 0.32 -6.67
C LEU A 38 -8.19 -0.40 -6.93
N LEU A 39 -8.40 -1.57 -6.33
CA LEU A 39 -9.64 -2.34 -6.49
C LEU A 39 -10.83 -1.61 -5.84
N HIS A 40 -10.61 -0.98 -4.69
CA HIS A 40 -11.62 -0.17 -4.03
C HIS A 40 -11.88 1.13 -4.82
N ASP A 41 -10.84 1.83 -5.27
CA ASP A 41 -10.96 3.03 -6.11
C ASP A 41 -11.76 2.76 -7.38
N ASP A 42 -11.49 1.65 -8.09
CA ASP A 42 -12.24 1.29 -9.31
C ASP A 42 -13.76 1.17 -9.04
N VAL A 43 -14.15 0.73 -7.84
CA VAL A 43 -15.56 0.67 -7.41
C VAL A 43 -16.09 2.05 -7.07
N LEU A 44 -15.30 2.88 -6.39
CA LEU A 44 -15.71 4.23 -5.97
C LEU A 44 -15.85 5.20 -7.15
N ASP A 45 -14.99 5.06 -8.15
CA ASP A 45 -14.95 5.90 -9.34
C ASP A 45 -15.83 5.37 -10.50
N ASP A 46 -16.56 4.26 -10.29
CA ASP A 46 -17.31 3.54 -11.34
C ASP A 46 -16.47 3.28 -12.60
N ALA A 47 -15.22 2.87 -12.42
CA ALA A 47 -14.27 2.70 -13.52
C ALA A 47 -14.62 1.47 -14.37
N ASP A 48 -14.69 1.63 -15.70
CA ASP A 48 -14.88 0.51 -16.65
C ASP A 48 -13.57 -0.22 -16.97
N THR A 49 -12.43 0.48 -16.89
CA THR A 49 -11.12 -0.07 -17.26
C THR A 49 -10.00 0.38 -16.33
N ARG A 50 -9.00 -0.49 -16.19
CA ARG A 50 -7.73 -0.23 -15.52
C ARG A 50 -6.60 -0.68 -16.42
N ARG A 51 -5.70 0.23 -16.80
CA ARG A 51 -4.56 -0.03 -17.71
C ARG A 51 -4.97 -0.66 -19.06
N GLY A 52 -6.13 -0.25 -19.59
CA GLY A 52 -6.65 -0.72 -20.88
C GLY A 52 -7.33 -2.09 -20.84
N ILE A 53 -7.46 -2.69 -19.65
CA ILE A 53 -8.16 -3.96 -19.40
C ILE A 53 -9.43 -3.64 -18.61
N GLY A 54 -10.51 -4.41 -18.79
CA GLY A 54 -11.71 -4.28 -17.97
C GLY A 54 -11.36 -4.35 -16.48
N SER A 55 -11.83 -3.36 -15.72
CA SER A 55 -11.63 -3.33 -14.26
C SER A 55 -12.37 -4.49 -13.59
N LEU A 56 -11.97 -4.86 -12.37
CA LEU A 56 -12.58 -6.00 -11.70
C LEU A 56 -14.07 -5.76 -11.39
N ASN A 57 -14.45 -4.52 -11.07
CA ASN A 57 -15.84 -4.14 -10.80
C ASN A 57 -16.68 -4.21 -12.06
N PHE A 58 -16.13 -3.84 -13.21
CA PHE A 58 -16.81 -3.96 -14.49
C PHE A 58 -17.03 -5.44 -14.88
N VAL A 59 -16.01 -6.29 -14.70
CA VAL A 59 -16.07 -7.69 -15.15
C VAL A 59 -16.83 -8.61 -14.18
N MET A 60 -16.65 -8.40 -12.87
CA MET A 60 -17.12 -9.32 -11.81
C MET A 60 -18.10 -8.66 -10.81
N GLY A 61 -18.34 -7.36 -10.95
CA GLY A 61 -19.23 -6.59 -10.09
C GLY A 61 -18.56 -6.01 -8.84
N ASN A 62 -19.21 -4.99 -8.26
CA ASN A 62 -18.69 -4.25 -7.12
C ASN A 62 -18.47 -5.13 -5.89
N LYS A 63 -19.37 -6.08 -5.60
CA LYS A 63 -19.28 -6.95 -4.41
C LYS A 63 -18.00 -7.79 -4.39
N ILE A 64 -17.66 -8.40 -5.52
CA ILE A 64 -16.44 -9.22 -5.63
C ILE A 64 -15.20 -8.33 -5.55
N SER A 65 -15.25 -7.13 -6.14
CA SER A 65 -14.12 -6.19 -6.14
C SER A 65 -13.80 -5.67 -4.75
N VAL A 66 -14.82 -5.32 -3.97
CA VAL A 66 -14.66 -4.92 -2.56
C VAL A 66 -14.04 -6.06 -1.74
N LEU A 67 -14.59 -7.28 -1.86
CA LEU A 67 -14.06 -8.45 -1.14
C LEU A 67 -12.63 -8.81 -1.55
N ALA A 68 -12.27 -8.62 -2.83
CA ALA A 68 -10.91 -8.84 -3.31
C ALA A 68 -9.93 -7.82 -2.70
N GLY A 69 -10.33 -6.55 -2.59
CA GLY A 69 -9.55 -5.53 -1.87
C GLY A 69 -9.41 -5.86 -0.38
N ASP A 70 -10.49 -6.25 0.29
CA ASP A 70 -10.48 -6.63 1.71
C ASP A 70 -9.56 -7.83 1.96
N PHE A 71 -9.57 -8.81 1.04
CA PHE A 71 -8.70 -9.97 1.12
C PHE A 71 -7.22 -9.56 1.01
N LEU A 72 -6.85 -8.73 0.04
CA LEU A 72 -5.48 -8.25 -0.12
C LEU A 72 -5.00 -7.43 1.08
N LEU A 73 -5.85 -6.54 1.60
CA LEU A 73 -5.55 -5.76 2.79
C LEU A 73 -5.39 -6.66 4.03
N SER A 74 -6.25 -7.66 4.20
CA SER A 74 -6.12 -8.66 5.26
C SER A 74 -4.80 -9.45 5.16
N ARG A 75 -4.41 -9.85 3.95
CA ARG A 75 -3.12 -10.54 3.70
C ARG A 75 -1.93 -9.64 4.02
N ALA A 76 -2.00 -8.36 3.67
CA ALA A 76 -0.98 -7.37 4.03
C ALA A 76 -0.87 -7.21 5.56
N CYS A 77 -1.98 -7.14 6.28
CA CYS A 77 -1.99 -7.07 7.75
C CYS A 77 -1.36 -8.31 8.41
N VAL A 78 -1.64 -9.51 7.90
CA VAL A 78 -1.01 -10.75 8.39
C VAL A 78 0.50 -10.73 8.15
N ALA A 79 0.94 -10.30 6.97
CA ALA A 79 2.36 -10.17 6.66
C ALA A 79 3.04 -9.10 7.54
N LEU A 80 2.41 -7.94 7.75
CA LEU A 80 2.87 -6.89 8.65
C LEU A 80 3.07 -7.38 10.08
N ALA A 81 2.08 -8.08 10.64
CA ALA A 81 2.17 -8.64 11.98
C ALA A 81 3.32 -9.65 12.10
N SER A 82 3.60 -10.41 11.04
CA SER A 82 4.70 -11.39 11.01
C SER A 82 6.09 -10.77 11.09
N LEU A 83 6.24 -9.48 10.73
CA LEU A 83 7.50 -8.75 10.84
C LEU A 83 7.95 -8.56 12.30
N LYS A 84 7.02 -8.62 13.26
CA LYS A 84 7.25 -8.39 14.69
C LYS A 84 8.01 -7.08 14.98
N ASN A 85 7.78 -6.07 14.14
CA ASN A 85 8.35 -4.74 14.27
C ASN A 85 7.21 -3.72 14.38
N THR A 86 6.98 -3.25 15.60
CA THR A 86 5.86 -2.35 15.92
C THR A 86 5.98 -0.99 15.26
N GLU A 87 7.21 -0.50 15.02
CA GLU A 87 7.45 0.77 14.33
C GLU A 87 6.97 0.68 12.88
N VAL A 88 7.35 -0.38 12.16
CA VAL A 88 6.91 -0.62 10.77
C VAL A 88 5.39 -0.83 10.70
N VAL A 89 4.83 -1.61 11.63
CA VAL A 89 3.38 -1.85 11.69
C VAL A 89 2.63 -0.54 11.94
N SER A 90 3.08 0.28 12.89
CA SER A 90 2.45 1.57 13.18
C SER A 90 2.53 2.52 11.99
N LEU A 91 3.70 2.61 11.34
CA LEU A 91 3.89 3.47 10.17
C LEU A 91 2.93 3.10 9.04
N LEU A 92 2.86 1.81 8.68
CA LEU A 92 1.98 1.38 7.59
C LEU A 92 0.49 1.43 7.96
N ALA A 93 0.13 1.25 9.24
CA ALA A 93 -1.24 1.50 9.69
C ALA A 93 -1.64 2.96 9.52
N THR A 94 -0.76 3.91 9.86
CA THR A 94 -0.97 5.35 9.62
C THR A 94 -1.07 5.66 8.13
N VAL A 95 -0.28 5.00 7.28
CA VAL A 95 -0.40 5.15 5.81
C VAL A 95 -1.77 4.69 5.32
N VAL A 96 -2.30 3.56 5.80
CA VAL A 96 -3.64 3.09 5.43
C VAL A 96 -4.72 4.07 5.90
N GLU A 97 -4.61 4.61 7.12
CA GLU A 97 -5.50 5.66 7.62
C GLU A 97 -5.46 6.92 6.73
N HIS A 98 -4.26 7.34 6.32
CA HIS A 98 -4.07 8.46 5.40
C HIS A 98 -4.78 8.23 4.06
N LEU A 99 -4.64 7.03 3.46
CA LEU A 99 -5.31 6.70 2.21
C LEU A 99 -6.83 6.83 2.32
N VAL A 100 -7.43 6.26 3.37
CA VAL A 100 -8.87 6.35 3.63
C VAL A 100 -9.30 7.80 3.87
N THR A 101 -8.47 8.58 4.57
CA THR A 101 -8.72 10.01 4.80
C THR A 101 -8.72 10.80 3.49
N GLY A 102 -7.72 10.57 2.62
CA GLY A 102 -7.64 11.22 1.31
C GLY A 102 -8.82 10.90 0.41
N GLU A 103 -9.31 9.65 0.48
CA GLU A 103 -10.50 9.23 -0.27
C GLU A 103 -11.77 9.87 0.29
N THR A 104 -11.92 9.91 1.61
CA THR A 104 -13.05 10.58 2.27
C THR A 104 -13.08 12.07 1.96
N MET A 105 -11.91 12.73 1.94
CA MET A 105 -11.78 14.11 1.50
C MET A 105 -12.33 14.27 0.07
N GLN A 106 -11.92 13.41 -0.86
CA GLN A 106 -12.39 13.44 -2.26
C GLN A 106 -13.92 13.35 -2.35
N MET A 107 -14.53 12.43 -1.61
CA MET A 107 -15.99 12.22 -1.63
C MET A 107 -16.78 13.41 -1.04
N THR A 108 -16.22 14.07 -0.02
CA THR A 108 -16.90 15.14 0.73
C THR A 108 -16.54 16.54 0.23
N THR A 109 -15.73 16.66 -0.83
CA THR A 109 -15.21 17.94 -1.33
C THR A 109 -16.34 18.85 -1.85
N THR A 110 -16.38 20.09 -1.34
CA THR A 110 -17.29 21.14 -1.85
C THR A 110 -16.76 21.82 -3.11
N SER A 111 -17.60 22.57 -3.82
CA SER A 111 -17.18 23.29 -5.03
C SER A 111 -16.08 24.32 -4.77
N ASP A 112 -16.12 25.02 -3.62
CA ASP A 112 -15.08 25.99 -3.26
C ASP A 112 -13.75 25.30 -2.91
N GLN A 113 -13.82 24.16 -2.22
CA GLN A 113 -12.63 23.35 -1.90
C GLN A 113 -11.98 22.76 -3.16
N ARG A 114 -12.77 22.40 -4.18
CA ARG A 114 -12.23 21.94 -5.48
C ARG A 114 -11.34 22.98 -6.18
N CYS A 115 -11.57 24.26 -5.92
CA CYS A 115 -10.77 25.36 -6.48
C CYS A 115 -9.58 25.76 -5.60
N SER A 116 -9.44 25.19 -4.39
CA SER A 116 -8.35 25.51 -3.47
C SER A 116 -7.11 24.66 -3.75
N MET A 117 -5.98 25.32 -4.06
CA MET A 117 -4.68 24.66 -4.20
C MET A 117 -4.25 23.96 -2.91
N GLU A 118 -4.50 24.59 -1.75
CA GLU A 118 -4.18 24.00 -0.45
C GLU A 118 -4.91 22.68 -0.24
N TYR A 119 -6.21 22.65 -0.53
CA TYR A 119 -7.02 21.45 -0.41
C TYR A 119 -6.57 20.36 -1.40
N TYR A 120 -6.24 20.75 -2.64
CA TYR A 120 -5.69 19.84 -3.63
C TYR A 120 -4.38 19.19 -3.15
N LEU A 121 -3.44 19.98 -2.62
CA LEU A 121 -2.16 19.48 -2.11
C LEU A 121 -2.37 18.54 -0.92
N GLN A 122 -3.24 18.91 0.01
CA GLN A 122 -3.55 18.08 1.19
C GLN A 122 -4.19 16.75 0.77
N LYS A 123 -5.20 16.78 -0.10
CA LYS A 123 -5.86 15.56 -0.61
C LYS A 123 -4.85 14.65 -1.33
N THR A 124 -4.01 15.23 -2.17
CA THR A 124 -3.00 14.47 -2.94
C THR A 124 -1.95 13.85 -2.04
N TYR A 125 -1.55 14.53 -0.97
CA TYR A 125 -0.67 13.96 0.05
C TYR A 125 -1.28 12.71 0.68
N TYR A 126 -2.52 12.82 1.18
CA TYR A 126 -3.18 11.69 1.84
C TYR A 126 -3.50 10.51 0.90
N LYS A 127 -3.76 10.78 -0.39
CA LYS A 127 -4.12 9.75 -1.37
C LYS A 127 -2.92 9.13 -2.10
N THR A 128 -1.75 9.77 -2.14
CA THR A 128 -0.68 9.36 -3.08
C THR A 128 0.76 9.54 -2.61
N ALA A 129 1.10 10.65 -1.94
CA ALA A 129 2.51 10.98 -1.63
C ALA A 129 3.04 10.17 -0.43
#